data_AF-A0A956IVS6-F1
#
_entry.id   AF-A0A956IVS6-F1
#
_cell.length_a   1.000
_cell.length_b   1.000
_cell.length_c   1.000
_cell.angle_alpha   90.00
_cell.angle_beta   90.00
_cell.angle_gamma   90.00
#
_symmetry.space_group_name_H-M   'P 1'
#
loop_
_entity.id
_entity.type
_entity.pdbx_description
1 polymer ?
#
loop_
_entity_poly.entity_id
_entity_poly.type
_entity_poly.pdbx_seq_one_letter_code
_entity_poly.pdbx_strand_id
1 'polypeptide(L)'
;PAMIERARARGGDHELTPVPGTPTLWAELRWAAHAEAVVHLDDLLLRRTRLGNTLPEGAAAILPALRPICEEELGWDAATWEAERAAYRALWRRSYAPPATDA
;
A
#
# COMPACT_ATOMS: atom_id res chain seq x y z
N PRO A 1 -14.26 -16.52 5.69
CA PRO A 1 -12.88 -16.88 5.23
C PRO A 1 -11.83 -16.21 6.13
N ALA A 2 -10.69 -16.86 6.37
CA ALA A 2 -9.71 -16.49 7.40
C ALA A 2 -9.21 -15.02 7.33
N MET A 3 -9.20 -14.43 6.14
CA MET A 3 -8.86 -13.02 5.90
C MET A 3 -9.82 -12.04 6.61
N ILE A 4 -11.14 -12.25 6.50
CA ILE A 4 -12.16 -11.35 7.07
C ILE A 4 -12.17 -11.42 8.60
N GLU A 5 -12.03 -12.63 9.16
CA GLU A 5 -11.98 -12.82 10.61
C GLU A 5 -10.71 -12.20 11.23
N ARG A 6 -9.56 -12.34 10.55
CA ARG A 6 -8.32 -11.68 10.99
C ARG A 6 -8.36 -10.16 10.84
N ALA A 7 -8.93 -9.65 9.76
CA ALA A 7 -9.13 -8.22 9.54
C ALA A 7 -9.94 -7.61 10.71
N ARG A 8 -11.06 -8.23 11.08
CA ARG A 8 -11.88 -7.81 12.22
C ARG A 8 -11.12 -7.83 13.56
N ALA A 9 -10.22 -8.80 13.75
CA ALA A 9 -9.46 -8.95 14.98
C ALA A 9 -8.28 -7.97 15.14
N ARG A 10 -7.75 -7.40 14.05
CA ARG A 10 -6.51 -6.60 14.07
C ARG A 10 -6.71 -5.09 13.85
N GLY A 11 -7.71 -4.66 13.10
CA GLY A 11 -7.88 -3.24 12.72
C GLY A 11 -9.31 -2.69 12.77
N GLY A 12 -10.25 -3.45 13.36
CA GLY A 12 -11.64 -3.02 13.53
C GLY A 12 -12.39 -2.80 12.22
N ASP A 13 -13.47 -2.02 12.26
CA ASP A 13 -14.34 -1.81 11.09
C ASP A 13 -13.64 -1.13 9.91
N HIS A 14 -12.54 -0.40 10.15
CA HIS A 14 -11.76 0.27 9.11
C HIS A 14 -11.16 -0.71 8.10
N GLU A 15 -10.76 -1.91 8.53
CA GLU A 15 -10.20 -2.95 7.66
C GLU A 15 -11.18 -3.37 6.56
N LEU A 16 -12.49 -3.27 6.83
CA LEU A 16 -13.55 -3.59 5.87
C LEU A 16 -14.02 -2.37 5.06
N THR A 17 -13.37 -1.22 5.23
CA THR A 17 -13.62 -0.05 4.40
C THR A 17 -12.71 -0.05 3.17
N PRO A 18 -13.19 0.43 2.02
CA PRO A 18 -12.35 0.58 0.84
C PRO A 18 -11.30 1.66 1.04
N VAL A 19 -10.12 1.43 0.46
CA VAL A 19 -9.13 2.47 0.21
C VAL A 19 -9.77 3.55 -0.66
N PRO A 20 -9.72 4.83 -0.27
CA PRO A 20 -10.42 5.90 -0.98
C PRO A 20 -10.13 5.91 -2.49
N GLY A 21 -11.19 5.93 -3.29
CA GLY A 21 -11.10 5.93 -4.75
C GLY A 21 -10.96 4.55 -5.40
N THR A 22 -11.02 3.46 -4.63
CA THR A 22 -10.91 2.09 -5.15
C THR A 22 -11.94 1.14 -4.50
N PRO A 23 -12.23 -0.03 -5.10
CA PRO A 23 -12.97 -1.09 -4.41
C PRO A 23 -12.08 -1.93 -3.47
N THR A 24 -10.76 -1.73 -3.48
CA THR A 24 -9.82 -2.51 -2.68
C THR A 24 -9.97 -2.17 -1.20
N LEU A 25 -10.12 -3.18 -0.35
CA LEU A 25 -10.26 -3.02 1.09
C LEU A 25 -8.90 -2.85 1.78
N TRP A 26 -8.88 -2.16 2.91
CA TRP A 26 -7.68 -2.10 3.77
C TRP A 26 -7.22 -3.49 4.22
N ALA A 27 -8.17 -4.41 4.48
CA ALA A 27 -7.88 -5.82 4.77
C ALA A 27 -7.12 -6.54 3.65
N GLU A 28 -7.40 -6.19 2.38
CA GLU A 28 -6.71 -6.77 1.23
C GLU A 28 -5.25 -6.30 1.16
N LEU A 29 -5.01 -5.02 1.48
CA LEU A 29 -3.65 -4.46 1.57
C LEU A 29 -2.85 -5.11 2.69
N ARG A 30 -3.43 -5.22 3.88
CA ARG A 30 -2.79 -5.88 5.02
C ARG A 30 -2.47 -7.33 4.73
N TRP A 31 -3.42 -8.06 4.13
CA TRP A 31 -3.18 -9.44 3.75
C TRP A 31 -2.05 -9.56 2.72
N ALA A 32 -2.03 -8.71 1.69
CA ALA A 32 -0.97 -8.70 0.69
C ALA A 32 0.41 -8.47 1.33
N ALA A 33 0.51 -7.52 2.27
CA ALA A 33 1.75 -7.29 3.02
C ALA A 33 2.17 -8.55 3.80
N HIS A 34 1.25 -9.18 4.51
CA HIS A 34 1.54 -10.35 5.36
C HIS A 34 1.89 -11.62 4.58
N ALA A 35 1.15 -11.92 3.51
CA ALA A 35 1.07 -13.27 2.93
C ALA A 35 1.60 -13.38 1.50
N GLU A 36 1.90 -12.27 0.82
CA GLU A 36 2.25 -12.28 -0.60
C GLU A 36 3.72 -11.94 -0.89
N ALA A 37 4.60 -12.26 0.06
CA ALA A 37 6.06 -12.12 -0.07
C ALA A 37 6.49 -10.71 -0.51
N VAL A 38 5.95 -9.69 0.16
CA VAL A 38 6.34 -8.29 -0.02
C VAL A 38 7.70 -8.07 0.64
N VAL A 39 8.67 -7.59 -0.13
CA VAL A 39 10.01 -7.21 0.36
C VAL A 39 10.20 -5.70 0.26
N HIS A 40 9.67 -5.09 -0.79
CA HIS A 40 9.74 -3.65 -1.05
C HIS A 40 8.35 -3.02 -1.19
N LEU A 41 8.26 -1.71 -0.97
CA LEU A 41 6.97 -1.01 -1.03
C LEU A 41 6.34 -1.04 -2.44
N ASP A 42 7.16 -1.16 -3.49
CA ASP A 42 6.68 -1.31 -4.85
C ASP A 42 6.10 -2.71 -5.14
N ASP A 43 6.54 -3.77 -4.46
CA ASP A 43 5.89 -5.08 -4.51
C ASP A 43 4.43 -4.95 -4.10
N LEU A 44 4.19 -4.27 -2.97
CA LEU A 44 2.85 -4.08 -2.43
C LEU A 44 2.01 -3.18 -3.33
N LEU A 45 2.52 -1.98 -3.68
CA LEU A 45 1.72 -0.95 -4.36
C LEU A 45 1.62 -1.12 -5.88
N LEU A 46 2.64 -1.66 -6.56
CA LEU A 46 2.63 -1.79 -8.03
C LEU A 46 2.25 -3.19 -8.49
N ARG A 47 2.52 -4.24 -7.69
CA ARG A 47 2.32 -5.63 -8.13
C ARG A 47 1.14 -6.32 -7.44
N ARG A 48 1.12 -6.38 -6.10
CA ARG A 48 0.12 -7.13 -5.34
C ARG A 48 -1.25 -6.45 -5.33
N THR A 49 -1.27 -5.14 -5.09
CA THR A 49 -2.52 -4.37 -5.00
C THR A 49 -2.77 -3.50 -6.23
N ARG A 50 -1.70 -3.16 -6.98
CA ARG A 50 -1.71 -2.26 -8.14
C ARG A 50 -2.22 -0.84 -7.85
N LEU A 51 -2.38 -0.46 -6.59
CA LEU A 51 -2.87 0.86 -6.18
C LEU A 51 -1.99 2.00 -6.70
N GLY A 52 -0.68 1.78 -6.83
CA GLY A 52 0.22 2.78 -7.39
C GLY A 52 -0.01 3.08 -8.87
N ASN A 53 -0.75 2.24 -9.60
CA ASN A 53 -1.13 2.48 -10.98
C ASN A 53 -2.52 3.13 -11.12
N THR A 54 -3.40 2.94 -10.13
CA THR A 54 -4.81 3.37 -10.23
C THR A 54 -5.11 4.62 -9.42
N LEU A 55 -4.33 4.90 -8.37
CA LEU A 55 -4.49 6.09 -7.54
C LEU A 55 -3.59 7.24 -8.01
N PRO A 56 -4.04 8.50 -7.87
CA PRO A 56 -3.23 9.67 -8.18
C PRO A 56 -1.89 9.67 -7.44
N GLU A 57 -0.87 10.23 -8.10
CA GLU A 57 0.46 10.44 -7.51
C GLU A 57 1.09 9.17 -6.92
N GLY A 58 0.79 8.01 -7.50
CA GLY A 58 1.29 6.72 -7.01
C GLY A 58 0.77 6.41 -5.62
N ALA A 59 -0.53 6.59 -5.40
CA ALA A 59 -1.17 6.36 -4.11
C ALA A 59 -0.58 7.19 -2.95
N ALA A 60 0.05 8.34 -3.23
CA ALA A 60 0.73 9.15 -2.21
C ALA A 60 -0.16 9.52 -1.02
N ALA A 61 -1.46 9.76 -1.26
CA ALA A 61 -2.43 10.15 -0.25
C ALA A 61 -2.64 9.08 0.84
N ILE A 62 -2.42 7.79 0.54
CA ILE A 62 -2.68 6.70 1.48
C ILE A 62 -1.42 6.24 2.23
N LEU A 63 -0.23 6.70 1.84
CA LEU A 63 1.04 6.30 2.46
C LEU A 63 1.08 6.51 3.99
N PRO A 64 0.53 7.61 4.56
CA PRO A 64 0.49 7.77 6.02
C PRO A 64 -0.30 6.69 6.74
N ALA A 65 -1.44 6.27 6.16
CA ALA A 65 -2.28 5.20 6.71
C ALA A 65 -1.70 3.80 6.43
N LEU A 66 -0.92 3.65 5.37
CA LEU A 66 -0.24 2.40 5.02
C LEU A 66 0.96 2.11 5.94
N ARG A 67 1.67 3.14 6.41
CA ARG A 67 2.83 2.99 7.29
C ARG A 67 2.62 2.00 8.44
N PRO A 68 1.61 2.14 9.32
CA PRO A 68 1.42 1.21 10.44
C PRO A 68 1.19 -0.24 10.00
N ILE A 69 0.59 -0.48 8.82
CA ILE A 69 0.41 -1.83 8.27
C ILE A 69 1.78 -2.43 7.91
N CYS A 70 2.65 -1.66 7.27
CA CYS A 70 3.99 -2.13 6.93
C CYS A 70 4.86 -2.36 8.18
N GLU A 71 4.77 -1.48 9.18
CA GLU A 71 5.48 -1.67 10.46
C GLU A 71 5.02 -2.96 11.16
N GLU A 72 3.71 -3.25 11.18
CA GLU A 72 3.15 -4.43 11.84
C GLU A 72 3.36 -5.74 11.08
N GLU A 73 3.09 -5.76 9.77
CA GLU A 73 3.09 -7.01 9.00
C GLU A 73 4.45 -7.34 8.38
N LEU A 74 5.27 -6.33 8.09
CA LEU A 74 6.59 -6.51 7.46
C LEU A 74 7.75 -6.31 8.46
N GLY A 75 7.44 -5.87 9.68
CA GLY A 75 8.45 -5.62 10.72
C GLY A 75 9.38 -4.45 10.39
N TRP A 76 8.96 -3.54 9.51
CA TRP A 76 9.76 -2.37 9.16
C TRP A 76 9.82 -1.40 10.31
N ASP A 77 11.01 -0.85 10.56
CA ASP A 77 11.16 0.29 11.44
C ASP A 77 10.99 1.62 10.68
N ALA A 78 11.07 2.73 11.41
CA ALA A 78 10.90 4.07 10.82
C ALA A 78 11.95 4.38 9.73
N ALA A 79 13.17 3.85 9.86
CA ALA A 79 14.25 4.08 8.90
C ALA A 79 14.00 3.31 7.60
N THR A 80 13.62 2.03 7.73
CA THR A 80 13.25 1.16 6.61
C THR A 80 12.04 1.73 5.88
N TRP A 81 10.99 2.14 6.60
CA TRP A 81 9.82 2.77 6.01
C TRP A 81 10.18 4.00 5.17
N GLU A 82 11.01 4.90 5.69
CA GLU A 82 11.37 6.12 4.97
C GLU A 82 12.22 5.81 3.73
N ALA A 83 13.15 4.85 3.82
CA ALA A 83 13.94 4.39 2.69
C ALA A 83 13.07 3.78 1.58
N GLU A 84 12.17 2.86 1.94
CA GLU A 84 11.22 2.22 1.02
C GLU A 84 10.26 3.24 0.38
N ARG A 85 9.75 4.18 1.18
CA ARG A 85 8.90 5.27 0.69
C ARG A 85 9.62 6.14 -0.33
N ALA A 86 10.88 6.50 -0.07
CA ALA A 86 11.68 7.30 -0.98
C ALA A 86 11.99 6.54 -2.28
N ALA A 87 12.40 5.27 -2.17
CA ALA A 87 12.69 4.40 -3.31
C ALA A 87 11.46 4.21 -4.19
N TYR A 88 10.30 3.90 -3.59
CA TYR A 88 9.03 3.77 -4.27
C TYR A 88 8.63 5.04 -5.03
N ARG A 89 8.68 6.22 -4.38
CA ARG A 89 8.31 7.48 -5.04
C ARG A 89 9.24 7.81 -6.21
N ALA A 90 10.53 7.52 -6.08
CA ALA A 90 11.50 7.71 -7.15
C ALA A 90 11.23 6.76 -8.34
N LEU A 91 10.94 5.48 -8.06
CA LEU A 91 10.55 4.49 -9.06
C LEU A 91 9.27 4.90 -9.79
N TRP A 92 8.22 5.26 -9.04
CA TRP A 92 6.94 5.65 -9.61
C TRP A 92 7.09 6.85 -10.55
N ARG A 93 7.71 7.93 -10.10
CA ARG A 93 7.94 9.13 -10.94
C ARG A 93 8.72 8.83 -12.22
N ARG A 94 9.71 7.95 -12.14
CA ARG A 94 10.58 7.62 -13.28
C ARG A 94 9.89 6.73 -14.31
N SER A 95 8.99 5.84 -13.88
CA SER A 95 8.60 4.69 -14.70
C SER A 95 7.10 4.38 -14.75
N TYR A 96 6.28 4.96 -13.87
CA TYR A 96 4.86 4.66 -13.74
C TYR A 96 3.96 5.90 -13.70
N ALA A 97 4.54 7.08 -13.47
CA ALA A 97 3.80 8.33 -13.54
C ALA A 97 3.23 8.51 -14.96
N PRO A 98 1.96 8.95 -15.07
CA PRO A 98 1.43 9.35 -16.36
C PRO A 98 2.31 10.47 -16.94
N PRO A 99 2.41 10.57 -18.28
CA PRO A 99 3.08 11.70 -18.90
C PRO A 99 2.44 13.00 -18.41
N ALA A 100 3.23 14.06 -18.30
CA ALA A 100 2.68 15.38 -18.00
C ALA A 100 1.61 15.68 -19.04
N THR A 101 0.38 15.92 -18.60
CA THR A 101 -0.67 16.42 -19.49
C THR A 101 -0.26 17.84 -19.85
N ASP A 102 0.08 18.07 -21.13
CA ASP A 102 0.22 19.43 -21.64
C ASP A 102 -1.10 20.16 -21.37
N ALA A 103 -1.00 21.31 -20.69
CA ALA A 103 -2.13 22.15 -20.31
C ALA A 103 -2.77 22.86 -21.50
#